data_AF-A0A7X9NPY6-F1
#
_entry.id   AF-A0A7X9NPY6-F1
#
_cell.length_a   1.000
_cell.length_b   1.000
_cell.length_c   1.000
_cell.angle_alpha   90.00
_cell.angle_beta   90.00
_cell.angle_gamma   90.00
#
_symmetry.space_group_name_H-M   'P 1'
#
loop_
_entity.id
_entity.type
_entity.pdbx_description
1 polymer ?
#
loop_
_entity_poly.entity_id
_entity_poly.type
_entity_poly.pdbx_seq_one_letter_code
_entity_poly.pdbx_strand_id
1 'polypeptide(L)'
;MARLSDVISSIHPASESPVPVPQALEAVHAGFPSVAQDYFDGDFSLDEHIIMHPDTTFIVTVAGDSMQNAGIWDGDLLVVDRALDPQDGDVVVAVLDDELTVKRLVMHGHTPVLHPENPAYPDFIPSPDQDLLIWGVVTGNYHWQRKTVQRHAEQPVPSVTYPGAKSSGGAIVAPKHPGAYRHGGWGSRHA
;
A
#
# COMPACT_ATOMS: atom_id res chain seq x y z
N MET A 1 -0.48 3.15 -18.38
CA MET A 1 -0.94 1.96 -17.65
C MET A 1 0.13 0.89 -17.79
N ALA A 2 0.51 0.22 -16.70
CA ALA A 2 1.49 -0.86 -16.76
C ALA A 2 0.77 -2.17 -17.16
N ARG A 3 1.30 -2.90 -18.13
CA ARG A 3 0.76 -4.20 -18.53
C ARG A 3 1.29 -5.30 -17.63
N LEU A 4 0.50 -6.36 -17.44
CA LEU A 4 0.93 -7.54 -16.69
C LEU A 4 2.24 -8.12 -17.23
N SER A 5 2.38 -8.18 -18.57
CA SER A 5 3.60 -8.66 -19.23
C SER A 5 4.84 -7.88 -18.83
N ASP A 6 4.71 -6.56 -18.71
CA ASP A 6 5.81 -5.66 -18.44
C ASP A 6 6.25 -5.83 -16.98
N VAL A 7 5.29 -5.91 -16.06
CA VAL A 7 5.55 -6.15 -14.63
C VAL A 7 6.18 -7.51 -14.38
N ILE A 8 5.66 -8.58 -15.00
CA ILE A 8 6.27 -9.92 -14.90
C ILE A 8 7.69 -9.93 -15.46
N SER A 9 7.92 -9.23 -16.58
CA SER A 9 9.25 -9.16 -17.19
C SER A 9 10.28 -8.38 -16.36
N SER A 10 9.84 -7.48 -15.48
CA SER A 10 10.71 -6.69 -14.61
C SER A 10 10.94 -7.32 -13.23
N ILE A 11 10.30 -8.47 -12.94
CA ILE A 11 10.56 -9.21 -11.69
C ILE A 11 11.91 -9.93 -11.84
N HIS A 12 12.92 -9.43 -11.14
CA HIS A 12 14.21 -10.09 -11.02
C HIS A 12 14.19 -11.09 -9.87
N PRO A 13 14.81 -12.27 -10.01
CA PRO A 13 14.96 -13.19 -8.89
C PRO A 13 15.74 -12.50 -7.77
N ALA A 14 15.25 -12.62 -6.53
CA ALA A 14 15.93 -12.09 -5.37
C ALA A 14 17.33 -12.72 -5.27
N SER A 15 18.36 -11.88 -5.25
CA SER A 15 19.73 -12.27 -4.99
C SER A 15 20.14 -11.64 -3.67
N GLU A 16 20.59 -12.50 -2.74
CA GLU A 16 21.01 -12.24 -1.35
C GLU A 16 20.01 -12.70 -0.28
N SER A 17 20.55 -13.38 0.74
CA SER A 17 19.85 -13.86 1.93
C SER A 17 19.29 -12.69 2.76
N PRO A 18 18.22 -12.88 3.56
CA PRO A 18 17.61 -11.81 4.35
C PRO A 18 18.65 -11.08 5.20
N VAL A 19 18.54 -9.75 5.25
CA VAL A 19 19.38 -8.91 6.10
C VAL A 19 18.80 -8.95 7.52
N PRO A 20 19.48 -9.59 8.50
CA PRO A 20 18.98 -9.65 9.86
C PRO A 20 19.00 -8.25 10.50
N VAL A 21 17.93 -7.91 11.24
CA VAL A 21 17.85 -6.69 12.04
C VAL A 21 17.46 -7.02 13.49
N PRO A 22 17.94 -6.28 14.50
CA PRO A 22 17.52 -6.51 15.88
C PRO A 22 16.02 -6.23 16.10
N GLN A 23 15.32 -7.09 16.84
CA GLN A 23 13.93 -6.89 17.24
C GLN A 23 13.80 -6.46 18.71
N ALA A 24 12.99 -5.45 18.98
CA ALA A 24 12.62 -5.08 20.34
C ALA A 24 11.57 -6.04 20.92
N LEU A 25 11.74 -6.46 22.17
CA LEU A 25 10.83 -7.38 22.87
C LEU A 25 9.53 -6.71 23.33
N GLU A 26 9.61 -5.43 23.68
CA GLU A 26 8.46 -4.67 24.14
C GLU A 26 7.76 -4.03 22.93
N ALA A 27 6.44 -4.20 22.86
CA ALA A 27 5.63 -3.45 21.92
C ALA A 27 5.77 -1.96 22.23
N VAL A 28 6.26 -1.19 21.27
CA VAL A 28 6.31 0.27 21.40
C VAL A 28 4.87 0.78 21.38
N HIS A 29 4.36 1.21 22.53
CA HIS A 29 3.06 1.86 22.59
C HIS A 29 3.10 3.14 21.74
N ALA A 30 2.09 3.34 20.90
CA ALA A 30 1.88 4.59 20.16
C ALA A 30 1.51 5.80 21.07
N GLY A 31 1.80 5.71 22.38
CA GLY A 31 1.46 6.66 23.45
C GLY A 31 2.65 6.94 24.39
N PHE A 32 2.38 7.40 25.62
CA PHE A 32 3.44 7.82 26.55
C PHE A 32 4.29 6.62 27.03
N PRO A 33 5.62 6.67 26.93
CA PRO A 33 6.47 5.52 27.22
C PRO A 33 6.54 5.26 28.73
N SER A 34 6.27 4.03 29.14
CA SER A 34 6.74 3.48 30.42
C SER A 34 8.04 2.73 30.17
N VAL A 35 9.10 3.13 30.86
CA VAL A 35 10.42 2.54 30.72
C VAL A 35 10.47 1.15 31.35
N ALA A 36 10.72 0.13 30.53
CA ALA A 36 11.35 -1.11 30.93
C ALA A 36 12.33 -1.52 29.82
N GLN A 37 13.41 -2.19 30.23
CA GLN A 37 14.59 -2.38 29.41
C GLN A 37 15.08 -3.81 29.67
N ASP A 38 14.97 -4.66 28.66
CA ASP A 38 15.62 -5.97 28.64
C ASP A 38 16.27 -6.18 27.27
N TYR A 39 17.56 -6.56 27.29
CA TYR A 39 18.39 -6.86 26.13
C TYR A 39 18.21 -8.31 25.70
N PHE A 40 18.15 -8.58 24.38
CA PHE A 40 18.24 -9.93 23.83
C PHE A 40 18.98 -10.01 22.48
N ASP A 41 19.57 -11.18 22.23
CA ASP A 41 20.35 -11.63 21.08
C ASP A 41 19.49 -12.47 20.11
N GLY A 42 18.58 -11.83 19.37
CA GLY A 42 17.79 -12.49 18.34
C GLY A 42 17.70 -11.65 17.07
N ASP A 43 18.15 -12.22 15.96
CA ASP A 43 18.02 -11.61 14.64
C ASP A 43 16.59 -11.78 14.12
N PHE A 44 16.00 -10.70 13.60
CA PHE A 44 14.68 -10.71 12.95
C PHE A 44 14.84 -10.52 11.45
N SER A 45 14.15 -11.37 10.69
CA SER A 45 14.04 -11.28 9.24
C SER A 45 12.64 -10.83 8.86
N LEU A 46 12.54 -9.69 8.17
CA LEU A 46 11.27 -9.21 7.61
C LEU A 46 10.70 -10.22 6.60
N ASP A 47 11.58 -10.84 5.82
CA ASP A 47 11.19 -11.79 4.77
C ASP A 47 10.52 -13.01 5.40
N GLU A 48 11.13 -13.61 6.42
CA GLU A 48 10.56 -14.79 7.10
C GLU A 48 9.23 -14.49 7.82
N HIS A 49 9.03 -13.24 8.23
CA HIS A 49 7.84 -12.86 8.97
C HIS A 49 6.67 -12.43 8.09
N ILE A 50 6.94 -11.87 6.91
CA ILE A 50 5.93 -11.27 6.03
C ILE A 50 5.65 -12.17 4.80
N ILE A 51 6.63 -12.96 4.37
CA ILE A 51 6.56 -13.78 3.16
C ILE A 51 6.27 -15.23 3.53
N MET A 52 5.01 -15.66 3.31
CA MET A 52 4.60 -17.05 3.55
C MET A 52 4.99 -17.99 2.41
N HIS A 53 4.88 -17.53 1.16
CA HIS A 53 5.18 -18.30 -0.04
C HIS A 53 6.24 -17.57 -0.90
N PRO A 54 7.54 -17.77 -0.64
CA PRO A 54 8.62 -17.02 -1.30
C PRO A 54 8.60 -17.09 -2.83
N ASP A 55 8.23 -18.24 -3.39
CA ASP A 55 8.22 -18.47 -4.84
C ASP A 55 7.02 -17.80 -5.56
N THR A 56 6.03 -17.33 -4.80
CA THR A 56 4.79 -16.74 -5.32
C THR A 56 4.47 -15.38 -4.70
N THR A 57 5.39 -14.80 -3.94
CA THR A 57 5.26 -13.48 -3.34
C THR A 57 6.01 -12.44 -4.15
N PHE A 58 5.37 -11.30 -4.41
CA PHE A 58 5.87 -10.23 -5.25
C PHE A 58 5.70 -8.89 -4.54
N ILE A 59 6.66 -7.99 -4.75
CA ILE A 59 6.54 -6.60 -4.31
C ILE A 59 6.10 -5.73 -5.48
N VAL A 60 5.03 -4.96 -5.29
CA VAL A 60 4.48 -4.06 -6.32
C VAL A 60 4.39 -2.64 -5.77
N THR A 61 4.83 -1.65 -6.54
CA THR A 61 4.68 -0.24 -6.18
C THR A 61 3.31 0.28 -6.59
N VAL A 62 2.58 0.89 -5.65
CA VAL A 62 1.29 1.52 -5.90
C VAL A 62 1.47 2.78 -6.74
N ALA A 63 0.61 2.94 -7.74
CA ALA A 63 0.44 4.18 -8.47
C ALA A 63 -1.03 4.63 -8.38
N GLY A 64 -1.27 5.83 -7.88
CA GLY A 64 -2.59 6.42 -7.69
C GLY A 64 -3.12 6.30 -6.26
N ASP A 65 -4.31 6.83 -6.05
CA ASP A 65 -4.90 7.08 -4.72
C ASP A 65 -6.26 6.40 -4.50
N SER A 66 -6.64 5.48 -5.38
CA SER A 66 -7.93 4.80 -5.31
C SER A 66 -8.14 3.92 -4.07
N MET A 67 -7.09 3.68 -3.27
CA MET A 67 -7.11 2.82 -2.09
C MET A 67 -6.80 3.56 -0.77
N GLN A 68 -6.90 4.89 -0.76
CA GLN A 68 -6.53 5.73 0.41
C GLN A 68 -7.26 5.36 1.71
N ASN A 69 -8.57 5.04 1.66
CA ASN A 69 -9.34 4.68 2.86
C ASN A 69 -8.97 3.30 3.41
N ALA A 70 -8.26 2.46 2.63
CA ALA A 70 -7.65 1.22 3.11
C ALA A 70 -6.26 1.43 3.71
N GLY A 71 -5.77 2.68 3.81
CA GLY A 71 -4.41 2.98 4.26
C GLY A 71 -3.34 2.59 3.25
N ILE A 72 -3.68 2.59 1.97
CA ILE A 72 -2.76 2.36 0.86
C ILE A 72 -2.63 3.66 0.08
N TRP A 73 -1.44 4.23 0.07
CA TRP A 73 -1.15 5.51 -0.58
C TRP A 73 -0.31 5.35 -1.84
N ASP A 74 -0.32 6.40 -2.67
CA ASP A 74 0.55 6.49 -3.84
C ASP A 74 2.03 6.33 -3.43
N GLY A 75 2.75 5.43 -4.12
CA GLY A 75 4.14 5.11 -3.83
C GLY A 75 4.37 4.06 -2.73
N ASP A 76 3.32 3.48 -2.14
CA ASP A 76 3.45 2.36 -1.21
C ASP A 76 4.01 1.11 -1.90
N LEU A 77 4.71 0.28 -1.13
CA LEU A 77 5.06 -1.07 -1.55
C LEU A 77 4.00 -2.05 -1.06
N LEU A 78 3.42 -2.85 -1.95
CA LEU A 78 2.50 -3.93 -1.62
C LEU A 78 3.23 -5.26 -1.63
N VAL A 79 2.94 -6.09 -0.64
CA VAL A 79 3.28 -7.51 -0.63
C VAL A 79 2.10 -8.27 -1.23
N VAL A 80 2.33 -8.96 -2.34
CA VAL A 80 1.29 -9.65 -3.11
C VAL A 80 1.62 -11.13 -3.19
N ASP A 81 0.71 -11.99 -2.75
CA ASP A 81 0.88 -13.44 -2.79
C ASP A 81 -0.10 -14.07 -3.80
N ARG A 82 0.45 -14.82 -4.76
CA ARG A 82 -0.33 -15.49 -5.81
C ARG A 82 -0.79 -16.89 -5.42
N ALA A 83 -0.28 -17.47 -4.33
CA ALA A 83 -0.70 -18.78 -3.86
C ALA A 83 -2.00 -18.73 -3.03
N LEU A 84 -2.43 -17.53 -2.61
CA LEU A 84 -3.65 -17.35 -1.84
C LEU A 84 -4.89 -17.31 -2.75
N ASP A 85 -5.92 -18.07 -2.36
CA ASP A 85 -7.25 -18.02 -2.99
C ASP A 85 -7.98 -16.74 -2.56
N PRO A 86 -8.29 -15.82 -3.49
CA PRO A 86 -8.92 -14.54 -3.15
C PRO A 86 -10.29 -14.72 -2.50
N GLN A 87 -10.53 -14.01 -1.39
CA GLN A 87 -11.79 -14.01 -0.67
C GLN A 87 -12.52 -12.66 -0.75
N ASP A 88 -13.82 -12.69 -0.43
CA ASP A 88 -14.61 -11.47 -0.26
C ASP A 88 -13.99 -10.58 0.83
N GLY A 89 -13.80 -9.30 0.49
CA GLY A 89 -13.17 -8.31 1.35
C GLY A 89 -11.66 -8.21 1.20
N ASP A 90 -10.98 -9.12 0.49
CA ASP A 90 -9.53 -9.03 0.29
C ASP A 90 -9.15 -7.82 -0.58
N VAL A 91 -8.00 -7.23 -0.30
CA VAL A 91 -7.36 -6.32 -1.27
C VAL A 91 -6.60 -7.18 -2.27
N VAL A 92 -6.88 -6.98 -3.56
CA VAL A 92 -6.34 -7.82 -4.63
C VAL A 92 -5.65 -6.97 -5.69
N VAL A 93 -4.66 -7.57 -6.32
CA VAL A 93 -4.16 -7.11 -7.61
C VAL A 93 -4.93 -7.85 -8.68
N ALA A 94 -5.64 -7.11 -9.52
CA ALA A 94 -6.42 -7.63 -10.62
C ALA A 94 -5.86 -7.13 -11.96
N VAL A 95 -6.00 -7.95 -12.99
CA VAL A 95 -5.73 -7.61 -14.38
C VAL A 95 -7.07 -7.49 -15.07
N LEU A 96 -7.34 -6.30 -15.60
CA LEU A 96 -8.53 -5.97 -16.34
C LEU A 96 -8.10 -5.48 -17.72
N ASP A 97 -8.50 -6.19 -18.78
CA ASP A 97 -8.14 -5.83 -20.16
C ASP A 97 -6.62 -5.59 -20.33
N ASP A 98 -5.80 -6.51 -19.78
CA ASP A 98 -4.33 -6.47 -19.69
C ASP A 98 -3.71 -5.36 -18.80
N GLU A 99 -4.52 -4.56 -18.10
CA GLU A 99 -4.06 -3.51 -17.19
C GLU A 99 -4.16 -3.93 -15.72
N LEU A 100 -3.08 -3.68 -14.97
CA LEU A 100 -3.03 -3.97 -13.54
C LEU A 100 -3.74 -2.89 -12.71
N THR A 101 -4.55 -3.32 -11.75
CA THR A 101 -5.25 -2.46 -10.80
C THR A 101 -5.27 -3.07 -9.40
N VAL A 102 -5.28 -2.23 -8.37
CA VAL A 102 -5.44 -2.63 -6.97
C VAL A 102 -6.80 -2.19 -6.49
N LYS A 103 -7.62 -3.13 -6.00
CA LYS A 103 -8.98 -2.88 -5.53
C LYS A 103 -9.33 -3.84 -4.40
N ARG A 104 -10.36 -3.51 -3.62
CA ARG A 104 -10.99 -4.48 -2.73
C ARG A 104 -11.91 -5.37 -3.55
N LEU A 105 -11.75 -6.69 -3.43
CA LEU A 105 -12.65 -7.65 -4.01
C LEU A 105 -13.92 -7.70 -3.15
N VAL A 106 -15.08 -7.43 -3.75
CA VAL A 106 -16.38 -7.57 -3.12
C VAL A 106 -17.23 -8.55 -3.92
N MET A 107 -17.81 -9.55 -3.28
CA MET A 107 -18.60 -10.60 -3.92
C MET A 107 -20.09 -10.31 -3.76
N HIS A 108 -20.75 -9.92 -4.85
CA HIS A 108 -22.20 -9.83 -4.91
C HIS A 108 -22.78 -11.13 -5.47
N GLY A 109 -23.02 -12.10 -4.58
CA GLY A 109 -23.41 -13.46 -4.97
C GLY A 109 -22.25 -14.16 -5.69
N HIS A 110 -22.38 -14.33 -7.01
CA HIS A 110 -21.33 -14.92 -7.85
C HIS A 110 -20.61 -13.88 -8.72
N THR A 111 -20.95 -12.60 -8.60
CA THR A 111 -20.36 -11.52 -9.39
C THR A 111 -19.26 -10.83 -8.58
N PRO A 112 -17.99 -10.88 -9.03
CA PRO A 112 -16.92 -10.10 -8.42
C PRO A 112 -17.09 -8.62 -8.76
N VAL A 113 -16.90 -7.76 -7.76
CA VAL A 113 -16.87 -6.31 -7.88
C VAL A 113 -15.51 -5.83 -7.40
N LEU A 114 -14.88 -4.96 -8.18
CA LEU A 114 -13.64 -4.31 -7.80
C LEU A 114 -13.97 -2.94 -7.18
N HIS A 115 -14.01 -2.90 -5.85
CA HIS A 115 -14.36 -1.73 -5.06
C HIS A 115 -13.12 -0.87 -4.76
N PRO A 116 -13.08 0.40 -5.18
CA PRO A 116 -12.06 1.35 -4.74
C PRO A 116 -12.33 1.81 -3.31
N GLU A 117 -11.27 1.86 -2.50
CA GLU A 117 -11.31 2.44 -1.16
C GLU A 117 -11.05 3.96 -1.22
N ASN A 118 -11.80 4.66 -2.08
CA ASN A 118 -11.79 6.11 -2.24
C ASN A 118 -13.09 6.57 -2.92
N PRO A 119 -13.93 7.40 -2.27
CA PRO A 119 -15.23 7.82 -2.79
C PRO A 119 -15.18 8.59 -4.12
N ALA A 120 -14.01 9.09 -4.53
CA ALA A 120 -13.83 9.74 -5.83
C ALA A 120 -13.87 8.75 -7.02
N TYR A 121 -13.76 7.45 -6.74
CA TYR A 121 -13.69 6.39 -7.74
C TYR A 121 -14.91 5.47 -7.62
N PRO A 122 -15.62 5.18 -8.72
CA PRO A 122 -16.76 4.27 -8.69
C PRO A 122 -16.33 2.80 -8.67
N ASP A 123 -17.23 1.95 -8.16
CA ASP A 123 -17.11 0.50 -8.29
C ASP A 123 -16.98 0.08 -9.74
N PHE A 124 -16.13 -0.91 -9.96
CA PHE A 124 -16.01 -1.56 -11.26
C PHE A 124 -16.61 -2.96 -11.20
N ILE A 125 -17.63 -3.17 -12.01
CA ILE A 125 -18.27 -4.48 -12.20
C ILE A 125 -17.88 -4.96 -13.60
N PRO A 126 -17.09 -6.04 -13.73
CA PRO A 126 -16.72 -6.58 -15.03
C PRO A 126 -17.97 -6.95 -15.82
N SER A 127 -18.03 -6.52 -17.08
CA SER A 127 -19.05 -6.99 -18.01
C SER A 127 -18.72 -8.43 -18.46
N PRO A 128 -19.70 -9.23 -18.92
CA PRO A 128 -19.45 -10.61 -19.34
C PRO A 128 -18.44 -10.79 -20.49
N ASP A 129 -18.15 -9.72 -21.21
CA ASP A 129 -17.21 -9.61 -22.33
C ASP A 129 -15.83 -9.08 -21.93
N GLN A 130 -15.63 -8.69 -20.66
CA GLN A 130 -14.34 -8.24 -20.15
C GLN A 130 -13.63 -9.36 -19.40
N ASP A 131 -12.34 -9.51 -19.67
CA ASP A 131 -11.50 -10.47 -18.97
C ASP A 131 -11.02 -9.86 -17.65
N LEU A 132 -11.52 -10.41 -16.54
CA LEU A 132 -11.01 -10.13 -15.19
C LEU A 132 -10.21 -11.33 -14.70
N LEU A 133 -8.93 -11.10 -14.40
CA LEU A 133 -8.06 -12.06 -13.73
C LEU A 133 -7.62 -11.49 -12.38
N ILE A 134 -7.92 -12.19 -11.29
CA ILE A 134 -7.27 -11.89 -10.02
C ILE A 134 -5.86 -12.47 -10.05
N TRP A 135 -4.85 -11.60 -10.01
CA TRP A 135 -3.46 -12.01 -10.15
C TRP A 135 -2.86 -12.50 -8.83
N GLY A 136 -3.22 -11.86 -7.71
CA GLY A 136 -2.79 -12.22 -6.37
C GLY A 136 -3.47 -11.38 -5.28
N VAL A 137 -3.34 -11.83 -4.04
CA VAL A 137 -3.90 -11.20 -2.85
C VAL A 137 -2.84 -10.32 -2.18
N VAL A 138 -3.21 -9.10 -1.78
CA VAL A 138 -2.33 -8.20 -1.05
C VAL A 138 -2.36 -8.56 0.44
N THR A 139 -1.23 -8.99 0.99
CA THR A 139 -1.11 -9.40 2.40
C THR A 139 -0.67 -8.26 3.33
N GLY A 140 -0.10 -7.19 2.75
CA GLY A 140 0.30 -6.00 3.49
C GLY A 140 0.87 -4.90 2.60
N ASN A 141 1.07 -3.73 3.19
CA ASN A 141 1.76 -2.61 2.55
C ASN A 141 2.80 -1.98 3.48
N TYR A 142 3.82 -1.36 2.87
CA TYR A 142 4.80 -0.55 3.56
C TYR A 142 4.73 0.89 3.06
N HIS A 143 4.30 1.79 3.96
CA HIS A 143 4.22 3.23 3.73
C HIS A 143 5.41 3.97 4.36
N TRP A 144 6.14 4.73 3.54
CA TRP A 144 7.29 5.51 4.00
C TRP A 144 6.88 6.69 4.90
N GLN A 145 7.24 6.63 6.18
CA GLN A 145 6.95 7.73 7.13
C GLN A 145 7.90 8.94 6.95
N ARG A 146 9.12 8.71 6.45
CA ARG A 146 10.12 9.76 6.28
C ARG A 146 9.97 10.44 4.92
N LYS A 147 9.56 11.71 4.92
CA LYS A 147 9.37 12.55 3.71
C LYS A 147 10.64 12.87 2.93
N THR A 148 11.83 12.50 3.41
CA THR A 148 13.10 12.80 2.73
C THR A 148 14.12 11.74 3.07
N VAL A 149 14.28 10.78 2.17
CA VAL A 149 15.54 10.24 1.62
C VAL A 149 15.10 9.15 0.64
N GLN A 150 14.94 9.53 -0.64
CA GLN A 150 14.95 8.57 -1.74
C GLN A 150 16.36 7.97 -1.80
N ARG A 151 16.58 6.84 -1.14
CA ARG A 151 17.68 5.94 -1.51
C ARG A 151 17.08 4.91 -2.45
N HIS A 152 17.62 4.85 -3.68
CA HIS A 152 17.23 3.98 -4.79
C HIS A 152 15.90 4.28 -5.51
N ALA A 153 15.58 5.56 -5.75
CA ALA A 153 14.64 5.91 -6.81
C ALA A 153 15.37 6.03 -8.16
N GLU A 154 15.69 4.91 -8.79
CA GLU A 154 15.91 4.88 -10.24
C GLU A 154 15.00 3.83 -10.87
N GLN A 155 13.70 4.09 -10.87
CA GLN A 155 12.91 4.00 -12.09
C GLN A 155 11.60 4.80 -11.91
N PRO A 156 11.30 5.76 -12.80
CA PRO A 156 10.06 6.52 -12.73
C PRO A 156 8.87 5.59 -12.96
N VAL A 157 7.93 5.56 -12.00
CA VAL A 157 6.64 4.91 -12.19
C VAL A 157 5.89 5.68 -13.29
N PRO A 158 5.43 5.04 -14.38
CA PRO A 158 4.74 5.76 -15.45
C PRO A 158 3.43 6.34 -14.92
N SER A 159 3.28 7.67 -15.03
CA SER A 159 2.06 8.38 -14.64
C SER A 159 0.84 7.81 -15.40
N VAL A 160 -0.16 7.34 -14.65
CA VAL A 160 -1.40 6.79 -15.19
C VAL A 160 -2.47 7.89 -15.27
N THR A 161 -3.05 8.09 -16.45
CA THR A 161 -4.25 8.90 -16.65
C THR A 161 -5.43 7.97 -16.94
N TYR A 162 -6.48 8.02 -16.11
CA TYR A 162 -7.67 7.20 -16.27
C TYR A 162 -8.59 7.72 -17.41
N PRO A 163 -9.12 6.85 -18.29
CA PRO A 163 -10.19 7.23 -19.22
C PRO A 163 -11.45 7.61 -18.43
N GLY A 164 -11.87 8.88 -18.52
CA GLY A 164 -13.08 9.39 -17.84
C GLY A 164 -12.82 10.31 -16.63
N ALA A 165 -11.56 10.49 -16.21
CA ALA A 165 -11.23 11.52 -15.23
C ALA A 165 -11.40 12.91 -15.86
N LYS A 166 -12.36 13.70 -15.37
CA LYS A 166 -12.47 15.11 -15.76
C LYS A 166 -11.19 15.82 -15.36
N SER A 167 -10.56 16.53 -16.30
CA SER A 167 -9.45 17.41 -16.01
C SER A 167 -9.94 18.52 -15.07
N SER A 168 -9.73 18.36 -13.77
CA SER A 168 -9.82 19.48 -12.85
C SER A 168 -8.58 20.35 -13.04
N GLY A 169 -8.61 21.15 -14.11
CA GLY A 169 -7.76 22.32 -14.25
C GLY A 169 -8.14 23.32 -13.15
N GLY A 170 -7.58 23.12 -11.98
CA GLY A 170 -7.70 23.99 -10.83
C GLY A 170 -6.50 23.72 -9.96
N ALA A 171 -5.63 24.72 -9.80
CA ALA A 171 -4.50 24.66 -8.89
C ALA A 171 -4.97 24.12 -7.53
N ILE A 172 -4.50 22.94 -7.15
CA ILE A 172 -4.73 22.38 -5.82
C ILE A 172 -3.92 23.26 -4.88
N VAL A 173 -4.56 24.29 -4.36
CA VAL A 173 -4.11 24.98 -3.16
C VAL A 173 -4.16 23.94 -2.05
N ALA A 174 -3.00 23.62 -1.49
CA ALA A 174 -2.88 22.69 -0.37
C ALA A 174 -3.95 23.01 0.69
N PRO A 175 -4.71 22.02 1.19
CA PRO A 175 -5.63 22.26 2.29
C PRO A 175 -4.82 22.76 3.50
N LYS A 176 -5.08 24.00 3.91
CA LYS A 176 -4.66 24.47 5.22
C LYS A 176 -5.36 23.59 6.24
N HIS A 177 -4.58 22.77 6.95
CA HIS A 177 -5.05 22.05 8.13
C HIS A 177 -5.87 23.00 9.02
N PRO A 178 -7.16 22.71 9.29
CA PRO A 178 -7.87 23.39 10.36
C PRO A 178 -7.39 22.84 11.70
N GLY A 179 -6.88 23.73 12.55
CA GLY A 179 -6.66 23.43 13.97
C GLY A 179 -5.22 23.09 14.35
N ALA A 180 -4.31 24.04 14.16
CA ALA A 180 -3.13 24.12 15.02
C ALA A 180 -3.61 24.18 16.48
N TYR A 181 -3.22 23.20 17.30
CA TYR A 181 -3.31 23.26 18.74
C TYR A 181 -2.57 24.52 19.21
N ARG A 182 -3.33 25.57 19.52
CA ARG A 182 -2.84 26.72 20.27
C ARG A 182 -2.59 26.25 21.69
N HIS A 183 -1.36 25.89 22.00
CA HIS A 183 -0.89 25.96 23.39
C HIS A 183 -0.88 27.44 23.80
N GLY A 184 -1.91 27.84 24.55
CA GLY A 184 -1.91 29.08 25.30
C GLY A 184 -0.72 29.07 26.25
N GLY A 185 0.12 30.10 26.15
CA GLY A 185 1.32 30.24 26.95
C GLY A 185 1.01 30.23 28.44
N TRP A 186 1.83 29.49 29.19
CA TRP A 186 1.99 29.70 30.61
C TRP A 186 2.72 31.03 30.84
N GLY A 187 1.93 32.10 30.91
CA GLY A 187 2.36 33.39 31.42
C GLY A 187 2.33 33.36 32.94
N SER A 188 3.50 33.28 33.57
CA SER A 188 3.66 33.49 35.00
C SER A 188 3.36 34.95 35.35
N ARG A 189 2.37 35.18 36.21
CA ARG A 189 2.18 36.43 36.96
C ARG A 189 1.80 36.14 38.42
N HIS A 190 2.74 36.52 39.27
CA HIS A 190 2.65 37.02 40.64
C HIS A 190 2.11 36.11 41.77
N ALA A 191 3.00 35.81 42.71
CA ALA A 191 3.01 36.47 44.02
C ALA A 191 4.46 36.82 44.39
#